data_AF-A0A4S1M5I5-F1
#
_entry.id   AF-A0A4S1M5I5-F1
#
_cell.length_a   1.000
_cell.length_b   1.000
_cell.length_c   1.000
_cell.angle_alpha   90.00
_cell.angle_beta   90.00
_cell.angle_gamma   90.00
#
_symmetry.space_group_name_H-M   'P 1'
#
loop_
_entity.id
_entity.type
_entity.pdbx_description
1 polymer ?
#
loop_
_entity_poly.entity_id
_entity_poly.type
_entity_poly.pdbx_seq_one_letter_code
_entity_poly.pdbx_strand_id
1 'polypeptide(L)'
;MFRLNKFIACLLVWGSFWGPCLAVGGERTVSLSSGYFINAPLVWSNSNMAFSHFFQEINMAHGALLDTLSDTWMMERNPLLLTLGDLPLNFWISLTELVSYHEYGRYSRLRAFGYDVDFEIGVNEGRKICHNPFSFTGNLFLNPFRMGRAFPKERLWHPEGTHDLENPEEDEAFMVAVSGLNNIMRFAGDLGDGVYAGRAHSSEFIPYLMGKLGGLFYPQKLMSGLYHTDHMPISTSTRHKASLMSFLLSASTYSYILSFTHGDLPIEQHVTPLEFYGIRAPDLEVYFLTQGTSYRIKSGYRASHSLSFPVSVEFVPSGHKGCELTFGVHKHFETLADLGVGVNVMVGRGLDWDLHVHMPLGDLMFVEGSVEKMGLKSYYGQRNIPTLKHSHHSYAFLLRAGFRY
;
A
#
# COMPACT_ATOMS: atom_id res chain seq x y z
N MET A 1 18.85 -8.98 -15.31
CA MET A 1 17.58 -9.63 -14.91
C MET A 1 17.78 -10.90 -14.07
N PHE A 2 18.65 -11.84 -14.43
CA PHE A 2 18.80 -13.14 -13.73
C PHE A 2 19.35 -13.14 -12.27
N ARG A 3 19.92 -12.03 -11.76
CA ARG A 3 20.51 -11.99 -10.40
C ARG A 3 19.56 -11.47 -9.31
N LEU A 4 18.55 -10.67 -9.67
CA LEU A 4 17.59 -10.11 -8.72
C LEU A 4 16.55 -11.16 -8.28
N ASN A 5 16.12 -12.00 -9.23
CA ASN A 5 15.28 -13.16 -8.95
C ASN A 5 15.93 -14.13 -7.96
N LYS A 6 17.26 -14.20 -7.87
CA LYS A 6 17.93 -15.10 -6.91
C LYS A 6 17.95 -14.56 -5.48
N PHE A 7 17.95 -13.25 -5.25
CA PHE A 7 18.02 -12.69 -3.90
C PHE A 7 16.63 -12.57 -3.27
N ILE A 8 15.63 -12.09 -4.03
CA ILE A 8 14.23 -12.09 -3.60
C ILE A 8 13.71 -13.53 -3.53
N ALA A 9 14.05 -14.40 -4.49
CA ALA A 9 13.79 -15.82 -4.29
C ALA A 9 14.62 -16.38 -3.15
N CYS A 10 15.86 -15.96 -2.84
CA CYS A 10 16.53 -16.47 -1.63
C CYS A 10 15.83 -16.02 -0.34
N LEU A 11 15.35 -14.78 -0.22
CA LEU A 11 14.59 -14.33 0.97
C LEU A 11 13.24 -15.04 1.08
N LEU A 12 12.50 -15.16 -0.03
CA LEU A 12 11.22 -15.84 -0.08
C LEU A 12 11.36 -17.37 0.04
N VAL A 13 12.36 -17.99 -0.59
CA VAL A 13 12.63 -19.44 -0.54
C VAL A 13 13.31 -19.82 0.77
N TRP A 14 14.18 -19.02 1.37
CA TRP A 14 14.79 -19.37 2.66
C TRP A 14 13.81 -19.21 3.82
N GLY A 15 12.91 -18.22 3.79
CA GLY A 15 11.83 -18.10 4.78
C GLY A 15 10.77 -19.19 4.64
N SER A 16 10.41 -19.58 3.41
CA SER A 16 9.31 -20.52 3.15
C SER A 16 9.69 -22.00 3.21
N PHE A 17 10.98 -22.37 3.21
CA PHE A 17 11.41 -23.78 3.19
C PHE A 17 11.78 -24.37 4.56
N TRP A 18 11.85 -23.55 5.61
CA TRP A 18 12.32 -23.99 6.95
C TRP A 18 11.25 -23.86 8.03
N GLY A 19 10.04 -24.32 7.74
CA GLY A 19 9.05 -24.59 8.77
C GLY A 19 7.71 -25.02 8.22
N PRO A 20 7.35 -26.32 8.21
CA PRO A 20 5.97 -26.73 8.32
C PRO A 20 5.54 -26.46 9.78
N CYS A 21 5.56 -25.21 10.19
CA CYS A 21 5.16 -24.83 11.54
C CYS A 21 3.71 -24.43 11.46
N LEU A 22 2.87 -25.27 12.06
CA LEU A 22 1.47 -25.09 12.39
C LEU A 22 1.29 -23.83 13.28
N ALA A 23 1.63 -22.66 12.76
CA ALA A 23 1.42 -21.39 13.43
C ALA A 23 -0.06 -21.06 13.32
N VAL A 24 -0.71 -20.97 14.47
CA VAL A 24 -2.07 -20.49 14.62
C VAL A 24 -2.10 -19.02 14.18
N GLY A 25 -2.72 -18.73 13.03
CA GLY A 25 -3.09 -17.36 12.64
C GLY A 25 -2.71 -16.92 11.22
N GLY A 26 -3.73 -16.54 10.43
CA GLY A 26 -3.63 -15.79 9.17
C GLY A 26 -3.16 -16.59 7.93
N GLU A 27 -3.84 -16.41 6.78
CA GLU A 27 -3.36 -16.91 5.49
C GLU A 27 -2.12 -16.12 5.04
N ARG A 28 -0.98 -16.79 4.80
CA ARG A 28 0.23 -16.18 4.23
C ARG A 28 0.35 -16.56 2.77
N THR A 29 0.84 -15.63 1.96
CA THR A 29 0.91 -15.82 0.51
C THR A 29 2.22 -15.31 -0.08
N VAL A 30 2.74 -16.01 -1.07
CA VAL A 30 3.82 -15.53 -1.96
C VAL A 30 3.39 -15.70 -3.41
N SER A 31 3.36 -14.62 -4.17
CA SER A 31 2.96 -14.63 -5.59
C SER A 31 4.11 -15.09 -6.51
N LEU A 32 3.83 -16.04 -7.41
CA LEU A 32 4.76 -16.55 -8.43
C LEU A 32 4.72 -15.74 -9.72
N SER A 33 3.52 -15.34 -10.10
CA SER A 33 3.26 -14.54 -11.29
C SER A 33 2.12 -13.62 -10.95
N SER A 34 2.46 -12.36 -10.99
CA SER A 34 1.56 -11.24 -10.82
C SER A 34 1.82 -10.34 -12.00
N GLY A 35 0.84 -9.53 -12.35
CA GLY A 35 1.06 -8.42 -13.27
C GLY A 35 2.31 -7.57 -12.96
N TYR A 36 2.95 -7.67 -11.77
CA TYR A 36 4.20 -7.03 -11.37
C TYR A 36 5.25 -7.04 -12.50
N PHE A 37 5.49 -8.17 -13.17
CA PHE A 37 6.62 -8.32 -14.09
C PHE A 37 6.27 -8.32 -15.58
N ILE A 38 4.99 -8.19 -15.93
CA ILE A 38 4.55 -8.23 -17.32
C ILE A 38 4.59 -6.81 -17.90
N ASN A 39 5.74 -6.43 -18.48
CA ASN A 39 5.85 -5.31 -19.41
C ASN A 39 5.23 -5.72 -20.76
N ALA A 40 3.92 -5.97 -20.80
CA ALA A 40 3.22 -6.23 -22.06
C ALA A 40 2.69 -4.91 -22.64
N PRO A 41 2.82 -4.69 -23.97
CA PRO A 41 2.26 -3.51 -24.66
C PRO A 41 0.76 -3.28 -24.41
N LEU A 42 0.04 -4.34 -24.05
CA LEU A 42 -1.42 -4.37 -23.83
C LEU A 42 -1.83 -4.30 -22.35
N VAL A 43 -0.90 -4.42 -21.40
CA VAL A 43 -1.20 -4.54 -19.95
C VAL A 43 -0.27 -3.63 -19.16
N TRP A 44 -0.33 -2.32 -19.42
CA TRP A 44 0.36 -1.30 -18.61
C TRP A 44 -0.49 -0.90 -17.39
N SER A 45 -1.21 -1.85 -16.80
CA SER A 45 -2.28 -1.64 -15.81
C SER A 45 -1.91 -2.13 -14.42
N ASN A 46 -0.63 -2.14 -14.04
CA ASN A 46 -0.27 -2.38 -12.64
C ASN A 46 -0.86 -1.23 -11.80
N SER A 47 -1.81 -1.56 -10.94
CA SER A 47 -2.38 -0.65 -9.96
C SER A 47 -1.42 -0.47 -8.78
N ASN A 48 -1.60 0.63 -8.05
CA ASN A 48 -1.06 0.80 -6.70
C ASN A 48 -1.36 -0.41 -5.81
N MET A 49 -2.50 -1.08 -5.99
CA MET A 49 -2.84 -2.31 -5.28
C MET A 49 -1.83 -3.44 -5.55
N ALA A 50 -1.38 -3.64 -6.79
CA ALA A 50 -0.40 -4.67 -7.11
C ALA A 50 0.91 -4.46 -6.33
N PHE A 51 1.43 -3.24 -6.34
CA PHE A 51 2.66 -2.92 -5.63
C PHE A 51 2.49 -2.93 -4.10
N SER A 52 1.32 -2.57 -3.60
CA SER A 52 0.94 -2.70 -2.19
C SER A 52 0.95 -4.18 -1.75
N HIS A 53 0.31 -5.07 -2.52
CA HIS A 53 0.32 -6.51 -2.25
C HIS A 53 1.74 -7.08 -2.23
N PHE A 54 2.61 -6.65 -3.15
CA PHE A 54 4.02 -7.06 -3.14
C PHE A 54 4.71 -6.74 -1.81
N PHE A 55 4.49 -5.55 -1.23
CA PHE A 55 5.06 -5.22 0.08
C PHE A 55 4.35 -5.88 1.26
N GLN A 56 3.05 -6.15 1.15
CA GLN A 56 2.37 -6.99 2.13
C GLN A 56 2.96 -8.40 2.16
N GLU A 57 3.28 -8.99 1.00
CA GLU A 57 3.95 -10.29 0.92
C GLU A 57 5.36 -10.27 1.53
N ILE A 58 6.12 -9.18 1.34
CA ILE A 58 7.43 -9.02 2.01
C ILE A 58 7.27 -8.95 3.53
N ASN A 59 6.31 -8.17 4.03
CA ASN A 59 6.03 -8.07 5.46
C ASN A 59 5.52 -9.40 6.05
N MET A 60 4.67 -10.12 5.33
CA MET A 60 4.22 -11.47 5.71
C MET A 60 5.38 -12.46 5.79
N ALA A 61 6.28 -12.46 4.81
CA ALA A 61 7.48 -13.29 4.82
C ALA A 61 8.42 -12.92 5.98
N HIS A 62 8.53 -11.63 6.29
CA HIS A 62 9.30 -11.14 7.42
C HIS A 62 8.69 -11.56 8.76
N GLY A 63 7.37 -11.42 8.92
CA GLY A 63 6.66 -11.92 10.10
C GLY A 63 6.81 -13.43 10.29
N ALA A 64 6.70 -14.20 9.21
CA ALA A 64 6.90 -15.64 9.25
C ALA A 64 8.30 -16.07 9.72
N LEU A 65 9.33 -15.31 9.34
CA LEU A 65 10.68 -15.50 9.85
C LEU A 65 10.74 -15.25 11.36
N LEU A 66 10.09 -14.18 11.84
CA LEU A 66 10.06 -13.86 13.26
C LEU A 66 9.33 -14.91 14.08
N ASP A 67 8.21 -15.43 13.60
CA ASP A 67 7.48 -16.51 14.27
C ASP A 67 8.33 -17.77 14.39
N THR A 68 9.00 -18.14 13.29
CA THR A 68 9.93 -19.29 13.27
C THR A 68 11.08 -19.10 14.25
N LEU A 69 11.60 -17.87 14.37
CA LEU A 69 12.67 -17.56 15.32
C LEU A 69 12.17 -17.57 16.76
N SER A 70 10.97 -17.08 17.04
CA SER A 70 10.39 -17.11 18.39
C SER A 70 10.15 -18.53 18.91
N ASP A 71 9.84 -19.48 18.04
CA ASP A 71 9.68 -20.90 18.39
C ASP A 71 11.01 -21.58 18.76
N THR A 72 12.15 -20.91 18.59
CA THR A 72 13.43 -21.43 19.04
C THR A 72 13.60 -21.26 20.55
N TRP A 73 14.09 -22.32 21.21
CA TRP A 73 14.31 -22.36 22.67
C TRP A 73 15.10 -21.18 23.24
N MET A 74 15.96 -20.55 22.42
CA MET A 74 16.79 -19.40 22.82
C MET A 74 15.96 -18.10 22.86
N MET A 75 15.05 -17.92 21.89
CA MET A 75 14.24 -16.71 21.75
C MET A 75 12.98 -16.75 22.61
N GLU A 76 12.39 -17.94 22.81
CA GLU A 76 11.28 -18.15 23.77
C GLU A 76 11.65 -17.63 25.17
N ARG A 77 12.91 -17.83 25.60
CA ARG A 77 13.42 -17.36 26.90
C ARG A 77 13.85 -15.90 26.91
N ASN A 78 13.99 -15.26 25.74
CA ASN A 78 14.51 -13.90 25.60
C ASN A 78 13.75 -13.11 24.52
N PRO A 79 12.43 -12.86 24.69
CA PRO A 79 11.61 -12.17 23.68
C PRO A 79 12.11 -10.74 23.38
N LEU A 80 12.76 -10.09 24.35
CA LEU A 80 13.41 -8.80 24.16
C LEU A 80 14.57 -8.87 23.15
N LEU A 81 15.33 -9.96 23.12
CA LEU A 81 16.44 -10.13 22.18
C LEU A 81 15.92 -10.27 20.75
N LEU A 82 14.83 -11.03 20.56
CA LEU A 82 14.17 -11.15 19.26
C LEU A 82 13.65 -9.78 18.79
N THR A 83 12.98 -9.04 19.67
CA THR A 83 12.45 -7.70 19.37
C THR A 83 13.56 -6.72 19.01
N LEU A 84 14.65 -6.66 19.79
CA LEU A 84 15.78 -5.76 19.51
C LEU A 84 16.57 -6.19 18.26
N GLY A 85 16.65 -7.49 18.00
CA GLY A 85 17.28 -8.07 16.81
C GLY A 85 16.48 -7.85 15.53
N ASP A 86 15.14 -7.74 15.64
CA ASP A 86 14.24 -7.44 14.52
C ASP A 86 14.41 -5.99 14.04
N LEU A 87 14.56 -5.03 14.96
CA LEU A 87 14.54 -3.59 14.65
C LEU A 87 15.43 -3.18 13.44
N PRO A 88 16.69 -3.63 13.30
CA PRO A 88 17.51 -3.29 12.14
C PRO A 88 16.97 -3.85 10.81
N LEU A 89 16.48 -5.10 10.81
CA LEU A 89 15.94 -5.74 9.62
C LEU A 89 14.59 -5.12 9.24
N ASN A 90 13.72 -4.91 10.22
CA ASN A 90 12.45 -4.24 10.03
C ASN A 90 12.63 -2.82 9.50
N PHE A 91 13.58 -2.06 10.07
CA PHE A 91 13.93 -0.73 9.57
C PHE A 91 14.49 -0.77 8.14
N TRP A 92 15.33 -1.75 7.81
CA TRP A 92 15.88 -1.94 6.46
C TRP A 92 14.79 -2.21 5.43
N ILE A 93 13.88 -3.14 5.75
CA ILE A 93 12.71 -3.48 4.92
C ILE A 93 11.87 -2.22 4.77
N SER A 94 11.41 -1.64 5.88
CA SER A 94 10.55 -0.44 5.90
C SER A 94 11.12 0.73 5.09
N LEU A 95 12.43 0.99 5.17
CA LEU A 95 13.07 2.05 4.38
C LEU A 95 13.00 1.75 2.88
N THR A 96 13.23 0.50 2.50
CA THR A 96 13.13 0.06 1.11
C THR A 96 11.70 0.15 0.59
N GLU A 97 10.72 -0.29 1.39
CA GLU A 97 9.29 -0.22 1.08
C GLU A 97 8.84 1.23 0.91
N LEU A 98 9.22 2.08 1.86
CA LEU A 98 8.88 3.50 1.85
C LEU A 98 9.39 4.16 0.57
N VAL A 99 10.69 4.07 0.28
CA VAL A 99 11.28 4.74 -0.89
C VAL A 99 10.73 4.14 -2.19
N SER A 100 10.62 2.82 -2.26
CA SER A 100 10.14 2.13 -3.46
C SER A 100 8.69 2.48 -3.78
N TYR A 101 7.80 2.38 -2.79
CA TYR A 101 6.38 2.62 -3.03
C TYR A 101 6.08 4.10 -3.24
N HIS A 102 6.84 4.96 -2.56
CA HIS A 102 6.82 6.39 -2.78
C HIS A 102 7.16 6.74 -4.24
N GLU A 103 8.30 6.27 -4.74
CA GLU A 103 8.68 6.57 -6.12
C GLU A 103 7.80 5.85 -7.14
N TYR A 104 7.21 4.70 -6.80
CA TYR A 104 6.18 4.07 -7.61
C TYR A 104 4.93 4.97 -7.75
N GLY A 105 4.53 5.69 -6.69
CA GLY A 105 3.44 6.67 -6.74
C GLY A 105 3.71 7.76 -7.77
N ARG A 106 4.91 8.34 -7.74
CA ARG A 106 5.35 9.32 -8.75
C ARG A 106 5.39 8.73 -10.15
N TYR A 107 5.95 7.53 -10.28
CA TYR A 107 6.01 6.80 -11.54
C TYR A 107 4.62 6.59 -12.15
N SER A 108 3.67 6.08 -11.36
CA SER A 108 2.30 5.83 -11.83
C SER A 108 1.61 7.12 -12.25
N ARG A 109 1.84 8.24 -11.54
CA ARG A 109 1.30 9.55 -11.93
C ARG A 109 1.91 10.15 -13.17
N LEU A 110 3.22 10.18 -13.26
CA LEU A 110 3.89 10.63 -14.48
C LEU A 110 3.44 9.81 -15.69
N ARG A 111 3.34 8.48 -15.55
CA ARG A 111 2.78 7.61 -16.60
C ARG A 111 1.32 7.95 -16.92
N ALA A 112 0.50 8.22 -15.91
CA ALA A 112 -0.91 8.59 -16.12
C ALA A 112 -1.06 9.84 -16.99
N PHE A 113 -0.17 10.81 -16.84
CA PHE A 113 -0.15 12.05 -17.62
C PHE A 113 0.64 11.99 -18.92
N GLY A 114 1.15 10.80 -19.26
CA GLY A 114 1.76 10.50 -20.55
C GLY A 114 3.26 10.67 -20.63
N TYR A 115 3.97 10.69 -19.50
CA TYR A 115 5.42 10.71 -19.47
C TYR A 115 6.02 9.30 -19.59
N ASP A 116 7.17 9.19 -20.27
CA ASP A 116 8.10 8.10 -20.04
C ASP A 116 8.90 8.35 -18.77
N VAL A 117 9.10 7.31 -17.97
CA VAL A 117 9.63 7.44 -16.61
C VAL A 117 10.67 6.37 -16.35
N ASP A 118 11.84 6.81 -15.89
CA ASP A 118 12.90 5.96 -15.36
C ASP A 118 13.06 6.18 -13.85
N PHE A 119 13.78 5.27 -13.22
CA PHE A 119 14.23 5.40 -11.85
C PHE A 119 15.74 5.55 -11.79
N GLU A 120 16.21 6.41 -10.89
CA GLU A 120 17.63 6.64 -10.60
C GLU A 120 17.92 6.26 -9.15
N ILE A 121 19.01 5.52 -8.92
CA ILE A 121 19.55 5.21 -7.58
C ILE A 121 20.96 5.78 -7.46
N GLY A 122 21.28 6.34 -6.29
CA GLY A 122 22.60 6.88 -6.02
C GLY A 122 22.80 8.22 -6.75
N VAL A 123 21.82 9.12 -6.61
CA VAL A 123 21.81 10.47 -7.24
C VAL A 123 23.15 11.22 -7.01
N ASN A 124 23.85 10.91 -5.92
CA ASN A 124 25.12 11.52 -5.51
C ASN A 124 26.34 10.59 -5.60
N GLU A 125 26.19 9.28 -5.82
CA GLU A 125 27.29 8.29 -5.79
C GLU A 125 27.01 7.10 -6.73
N GLY A 126 27.65 7.09 -7.90
CA GLY A 126 27.56 5.98 -8.85
C GLY A 126 26.12 5.73 -9.32
N ARG A 127 25.63 6.60 -10.21
CA ARG A 127 24.25 6.58 -10.72
C ARG A 127 23.91 5.25 -11.38
N LYS A 128 22.82 4.63 -10.95
CA LYS A 128 22.23 3.46 -11.59
C LYS A 128 20.83 3.77 -12.06
N ILE A 129 20.58 3.57 -13.35
CA ILE A 129 19.27 3.76 -13.96
C ILE A 129 18.53 2.42 -14.01
N CYS A 130 17.26 2.43 -13.62
CA CYS A 130 16.36 1.29 -13.67
C CYS A 130 15.11 1.67 -14.46
N HIS A 131 14.69 0.80 -15.39
CA HIS A 131 13.55 1.07 -16.29
C HIS A 131 12.21 0.53 -15.78
N ASN A 132 12.20 -0.15 -14.64
CA ASN A 132 10.98 -0.69 -14.04
C ASN A 132 11.06 -0.63 -12.50
N PRO A 133 9.90 -0.49 -11.83
CA PRO A 133 9.87 -0.30 -10.38
C PRO A 133 10.44 -1.50 -9.60
N PHE A 134 10.26 -2.73 -10.07
CA PHE A 134 10.78 -3.91 -9.36
C PHE A 134 12.31 -4.00 -9.38
N SER A 135 12.93 -3.63 -10.51
CA SER A 135 14.39 -3.54 -10.60
C SER A 135 14.91 -2.42 -9.70
N PHE A 136 14.20 -1.30 -9.62
CA PHE A 136 14.52 -0.21 -8.71
C PHE A 136 14.46 -0.68 -7.25
N THR A 137 13.34 -1.27 -6.83
CA THR A 137 13.14 -1.82 -5.49
C THR A 137 14.17 -2.87 -5.12
N GLY A 138 14.46 -3.81 -6.01
CA GLY A 138 15.47 -4.82 -5.77
C GLY A 138 16.89 -4.25 -5.59
N ASN A 139 17.21 -3.13 -6.24
CA ASN A 139 18.49 -2.46 -6.03
C ASN A 139 18.53 -1.68 -4.71
N LEU A 140 17.39 -1.11 -4.28
CA LEU A 140 17.25 -0.51 -2.96
C LEU A 140 17.35 -1.57 -1.86
N PHE A 141 16.76 -2.76 -2.03
CA PHE A 141 16.94 -3.86 -1.08
C PHE A 141 18.40 -4.23 -0.83
N LEU A 142 19.27 -4.10 -1.84
CA LEU A 142 20.70 -4.34 -1.71
C LEU A 142 21.46 -3.14 -1.12
N ASN A 143 20.88 -1.94 -1.16
CA ASN A 143 21.50 -0.68 -0.75
C ASN A 143 20.42 0.33 -0.27
N PRO A 144 19.75 0.10 0.87
CA PRO A 144 18.52 0.79 1.25
C PRO A 144 18.75 2.26 1.64
N PHE A 145 19.99 2.59 2.01
CA PHE A 145 20.40 3.96 2.35
C PHE A 145 20.70 4.81 1.12
N ARG A 146 20.70 4.22 -0.09
CA ARG A 146 20.86 5.01 -1.31
C ARG A 146 19.57 5.73 -1.62
N MET A 147 19.67 7.03 -1.84
CA MET A 147 18.56 7.81 -2.36
C MET A 147 18.17 7.29 -3.76
N GLY A 148 16.87 7.18 -3.98
CA GLY A 148 16.31 6.87 -5.28
C GLY A 148 15.19 7.83 -5.66
N ARG A 149 14.97 8.02 -6.96
CA ARG A 149 13.87 8.85 -7.48
C ARG A 149 13.33 8.31 -8.80
N ALA A 150 12.02 8.43 -9.00
CA ALA A 150 11.41 8.40 -10.32
C ALA A 150 11.62 9.78 -10.97
N PHE A 151 11.96 9.82 -12.26
CA PHE A 151 12.12 11.06 -12.99
C PHE A 151 11.54 10.94 -14.42
N PRO A 152 10.85 11.99 -14.90
CA PRO A 152 10.31 11.99 -16.25
C PRO A 152 11.42 12.17 -17.29
N LYS A 153 11.26 11.56 -18.46
CA LYS A 153 12.10 11.78 -19.64
C LYS A 153 11.42 12.71 -20.64
N GLU A 154 10.46 12.15 -21.38
CA GLU A 154 9.73 12.82 -22.44
C GLU A 154 8.24 12.59 -22.27
N ARG A 155 7.42 13.55 -22.68
CA ARG A 155 5.97 13.39 -22.73
C ARG A 155 5.60 12.76 -24.06
N LEU A 156 5.14 11.52 -24.00
CA LEU A 156 4.77 10.70 -25.16
C LEU A 156 3.35 11.02 -25.66
N TRP A 157 2.44 11.43 -24.76
CA TRP A 157 1.08 11.84 -25.12
C TRP A 157 0.50 12.84 -24.11
N HIS A 158 -0.53 13.57 -24.54
CA HIS A 158 -1.41 14.34 -23.66
C HIS A 158 -2.70 13.54 -23.45
N PRO A 159 -3.16 13.31 -22.20
CA PRO A 159 -4.37 12.54 -21.97
C PRO A 159 -5.61 13.40 -22.26
N GLU A 160 -6.56 12.87 -23.03
CA GLU A 160 -7.82 13.58 -23.37
C GLU A 160 -8.61 14.02 -22.12
N GLY A 161 -8.45 13.29 -21.01
CA GLY A 161 -9.19 13.53 -19.78
C GLY A 161 -8.68 14.67 -18.90
N THR A 162 -7.50 15.27 -19.15
CA THR A 162 -6.91 16.27 -18.25
C THR A 162 -7.54 17.64 -18.35
N HIS A 163 -8.19 17.97 -19.46
CA HIS A 163 -8.91 19.25 -19.65
C HIS A 163 -10.09 19.44 -18.69
N ASP A 164 -10.51 18.38 -18.04
CA ASP A 164 -11.58 18.33 -17.05
C ASP A 164 -11.15 18.74 -15.63
N LEU A 165 -9.84 18.98 -15.45
CA LEU A 165 -9.26 19.55 -14.23
C LEU A 165 -9.50 21.06 -14.19
N GLU A 166 -9.56 21.65 -12.98
CA GLU A 166 -9.82 23.08 -12.82
C GLU A 166 -8.63 23.91 -13.32
N ASN A 167 -7.41 23.47 -13.03
CA ASN A 167 -6.18 24.00 -13.61
C ASN A 167 -5.26 22.85 -14.03
N PRO A 168 -5.39 22.32 -15.26
CA PRO A 168 -4.76 21.06 -15.65
C PRO A 168 -3.25 20.98 -15.41
N GLU A 169 -2.50 22.05 -15.66
CA GLU A 169 -1.04 22.06 -15.48
C GLU A 169 -0.65 22.08 -13.99
N GLU A 170 -1.28 22.94 -13.19
CA GLU A 170 -1.02 23.00 -11.74
C GLU A 170 -1.52 21.74 -11.02
N ASP A 171 -2.67 21.22 -11.40
CA ASP A 171 -3.28 20.01 -10.84
C ASP A 171 -2.46 18.76 -11.20
N GLU A 172 -1.96 18.65 -12.44
CA GLU A 172 -1.05 17.60 -12.88
C GLU A 172 0.26 17.63 -12.07
N ALA A 173 0.89 18.80 -11.99
CA ALA A 173 2.11 19.02 -11.22
C ALA A 173 1.92 18.66 -9.74
N PHE A 174 0.83 19.12 -9.14
CA PHE A 174 0.47 18.84 -7.76
C PHE A 174 0.26 17.34 -7.55
N MET A 175 -0.58 16.70 -8.36
CA MET A 175 -0.87 15.26 -8.26
C MET A 175 0.40 14.42 -8.37
N VAL A 176 1.31 14.75 -9.28
CA VAL A 176 2.62 14.08 -9.38
C VAL A 176 3.43 14.30 -8.11
N ALA A 177 3.52 15.54 -7.60
CA ALA A 177 4.32 15.88 -6.43
C ALA A 177 3.88 15.15 -5.14
N VAL A 178 2.56 15.02 -4.93
CA VAL A 178 1.98 14.38 -3.74
C VAL A 178 1.79 12.88 -3.88
N SER A 179 1.82 12.33 -5.09
CA SER A 179 1.50 10.92 -5.35
C SER A 179 2.34 9.94 -4.54
N GLY A 180 3.65 10.18 -4.42
CA GLY A 180 4.49 9.32 -3.62
C GLY A 180 4.11 9.33 -2.14
N LEU A 181 3.81 10.52 -1.60
CA LEU A 181 3.34 10.67 -0.22
C LEU A 181 1.98 9.99 -0.01
N ASN A 182 1.06 10.15 -0.95
CA ASN A 182 -0.24 9.47 -0.91
C ASN A 182 -0.10 7.95 -1.00
N ASN A 183 0.88 7.43 -1.75
CA ASN A 183 1.14 5.99 -1.82
C ASN A 183 1.61 5.42 -0.49
N ILE A 184 2.57 6.07 0.19
CA ILE A 184 3.02 5.57 1.51
C ILE A 184 1.89 5.65 2.55
N MET A 185 1.04 6.67 2.48
CA MET A 185 -0.15 6.80 3.33
C MET A 185 -1.19 5.71 3.01
N ARG A 186 -1.39 5.42 1.72
CA ARG A 186 -2.23 4.31 1.26
C ARG A 186 -1.71 2.98 1.80
N PHE A 187 -0.39 2.75 1.77
CA PHE A 187 0.19 1.50 2.29
C PHE A 187 -0.16 1.26 3.75
N ALA A 188 0.00 2.29 4.60
CA ALA A 188 -0.41 2.19 5.99
C ALA A 188 -1.91 1.94 6.16
N GLY A 189 -2.73 2.48 5.25
CA GLY A 189 -4.15 2.14 5.15
C GLY A 189 -4.38 0.66 4.82
N ASP A 190 -3.67 0.13 3.83
CA ASP A 190 -3.77 -1.27 3.39
C ASP A 190 -3.27 -2.24 4.47
N LEU A 191 -2.25 -1.87 5.25
CA LEU A 191 -1.80 -2.59 6.46
C LEU A 191 -2.85 -2.53 7.57
N GLY A 192 -3.44 -1.35 7.82
CA GLY A 192 -4.56 -1.19 8.76
C GLY A 192 -5.76 -2.06 8.39
N ASP A 193 -6.12 -2.16 7.11
CA ASP A 193 -7.16 -3.08 6.63
C ASP A 193 -6.77 -4.56 6.85
N GLY A 194 -5.47 -4.89 6.82
CA GLY A 194 -4.95 -6.19 7.21
C GLY A 194 -5.20 -6.57 8.67
N VAL A 195 -5.23 -5.60 9.59
CA VAL A 195 -5.58 -5.84 11.00
C VAL A 195 -6.99 -6.39 11.12
N TYR A 196 -7.95 -5.81 10.40
CA TYR A 196 -9.34 -6.27 10.44
C TYR A 196 -9.56 -7.58 9.71
N ALA A 197 -8.83 -7.81 8.62
CA ALA A 197 -8.83 -9.10 7.95
C ALA A 197 -8.17 -10.21 8.79
N GLY A 198 -7.58 -9.90 9.95
CA GLY A 198 -6.93 -10.89 10.82
C GLY A 198 -5.61 -11.43 10.26
N ARG A 199 -4.99 -10.68 9.33
CA ARG A 199 -3.72 -11.05 8.68
C ARG A 199 -2.53 -10.21 9.13
N ALA A 200 -2.76 -9.15 9.91
CA ALA A 200 -1.69 -8.26 10.33
C ALA A 200 -0.78 -8.90 11.37
N HIS A 201 0.49 -8.50 11.28
CA HIS A 201 1.58 -8.97 12.13
C HIS A 201 2.30 -7.78 12.75
N SER A 202 2.82 -7.94 13.97
CA SER A 202 3.47 -6.85 14.73
C SER A 202 4.67 -6.23 13.99
N SER A 203 5.35 -7.01 13.15
CA SER A 203 6.45 -6.54 12.28
C SER A 203 6.02 -5.44 11.31
N GLU A 204 4.73 -5.33 10.96
CA GLU A 204 4.19 -4.29 10.09
C GLU A 204 4.07 -2.92 10.78
N PHE A 205 4.35 -2.84 12.09
CA PHE A 205 4.17 -1.60 12.85
C PHE A 205 5.05 -0.45 12.36
N ILE A 206 6.32 -0.70 12.04
CA ILE A 206 7.23 0.33 11.54
C ILE A 206 6.77 0.87 10.18
N PRO A 207 6.50 0.06 9.14
CA PRO A 207 6.02 0.59 7.87
C PRO A 207 4.64 1.26 8.01
N TYR A 208 3.75 0.74 8.85
CA TYR A 208 2.48 1.39 9.20
C TYR A 208 2.70 2.80 9.80
N LEU A 209 3.57 2.91 10.81
CA LEU A 209 3.90 4.17 11.48
C LEU A 209 4.52 5.18 10.51
N MET A 210 5.48 4.74 9.69
CA MET A 210 6.14 5.58 8.69
C MET A 210 5.15 6.11 7.66
N GLY A 211 4.17 5.31 7.23
CA GLY A 211 3.12 5.77 6.32
C GLY A 211 2.16 6.76 6.96
N LYS A 212 1.67 6.49 8.20
CA LYS A 212 0.77 7.42 8.93
C LYS A 212 1.44 8.78 9.21
N LEU A 213 2.70 8.75 9.60
CA LEU A 213 3.50 9.93 9.95
C LEU A 213 4.25 10.53 8.74
N GLY A 214 4.10 9.97 7.54
CA GLY A 214 4.89 10.36 6.36
C GLY A 214 4.83 11.87 6.07
N GLY A 215 3.69 12.51 6.29
CA GLY A 215 3.50 13.95 6.08
C GLY A 215 4.29 14.85 7.05
N LEU A 216 4.73 14.34 8.21
CA LEU A 216 5.60 15.05 9.16
C LEU A 216 7.04 15.14 8.66
N PHE A 217 7.51 14.09 7.99
CA PHE A 217 8.90 13.98 7.55
C PHE A 217 9.08 14.36 6.08
N TYR A 218 7.99 14.66 5.37
CA TYR A 218 8.03 14.94 3.94
C TYR A 218 8.54 16.37 3.62
N PRO A 219 9.71 16.53 2.99
CA PRO A 219 10.27 17.85 2.69
C PRO A 219 9.36 18.69 1.80
N GLN A 220 9.09 19.94 2.18
CA GLN A 220 8.30 20.87 1.34
C GLN A 220 8.93 21.05 -0.04
N LYS A 221 10.27 21.10 -0.12
CA LYS A 221 11.03 21.22 -1.38
C LYS A 221 10.78 20.07 -2.36
N LEU A 222 10.46 18.86 -1.87
CA LEU A 222 10.12 17.74 -2.75
C LEU A 222 8.73 17.88 -3.35
N MET A 223 7.84 18.67 -2.73
CA MET A 223 6.55 18.98 -3.34
C MET A 223 6.65 20.21 -4.25
N SER A 224 7.29 21.30 -3.82
CA SER A 224 7.36 22.55 -4.58
C SER A 224 8.42 22.56 -5.70
N GLY A 225 9.51 21.79 -5.55
CA GLY A 225 10.69 21.85 -6.41
C GLY A 225 10.59 21.09 -7.72
N LEU A 226 9.58 20.23 -7.91
CA LEU A 226 9.43 19.46 -9.15
C LEU A 226 8.83 20.29 -10.30
N TYR A 227 8.12 21.39 -10.02
CA TYR A 227 7.37 22.13 -11.07
C TYR A 227 7.34 23.66 -10.92
N HIS A 228 8.21 24.26 -10.09
CA HIS A 228 8.29 25.73 -9.95
C HIS A 228 6.94 26.42 -9.60
N THR A 229 6.01 25.71 -8.98
CA THR A 229 4.77 26.30 -8.49
C THR A 229 5.04 26.97 -7.14
N ASP A 230 4.99 28.30 -7.10
CA ASP A 230 5.09 29.09 -5.86
C ASP A 230 3.90 28.85 -4.91
N HIS A 231 2.88 28.12 -5.37
CA HIS A 231 1.64 27.87 -4.65
C HIS A 231 1.41 26.38 -4.45
N MET A 232 1.82 25.89 -3.27
CA MET A 232 1.31 24.64 -2.72
C MET A 232 0.00 24.95 -1.99
N PRO A 233 -1.14 24.31 -2.33
CA PRO A 233 -2.40 24.55 -1.63
C PRO A 233 -2.37 24.06 -0.16
N ILE A 234 -1.34 23.28 0.23
CA ILE A 234 -1.25 22.66 1.55
C ILE A 234 0.05 23.07 2.25
N SER A 235 -0.09 23.75 3.38
CA SER A 235 1.05 24.18 4.20
C SER A 235 1.66 23.02 4.99
N THR A 236 2.95 23.12 5.31
CA THR A 236 3.67 22.14 6.16
C THR A 236 2.93 21.87 7.47
N SER A 237 2.45 22.92 8.16
CA SER A 237 1.70 22.78 9.40
C SER A 237 0.41 21.98 9.21
N THR A 238 -0.30 22.18 8.09
CA THR A 238 -1.53 21.42 7.77
C THR A 238 -1.21 19.95 7.57
N ARG A 239 -0.16 19.62 6.82
CA ARG A 239 0.27 18.23 6.61
C ARG A 239 0.65 17.55 7.92
N HIS A 240 1.41 18.25 8.77
CA HIS A 240 1.83 17.73 10.07
C HIS A 240 0.63 17.40 10.96
N LYS A 241 -0.31 18.34 11.07
CA LYS A 241 -1.55 18.15 11.84
C LYS A 241 -2.37 16.99 11.29
N ALA A 242 -2.53 16.91 9.97
CA ALA A 242 -3.30 15.86 9.34
C ALA A 242 -2.68 14.46 9.55
N SER A 243 -1.36 14.31 9.38
CA SER A 243 -0.65 13.06 9.68
C SER A 243 -0.75 12.67 11.17
N LEU A 244 -0.60 13.63 12.09
CA LEU A 244 -0.75 13.35 13.52
C LEU A 244 -2.19 12.93 13.87
N MET A 245 -3.20 13.58 13.29
CA MET A 245 -4.60 13.17 13.47
C MET A 245 -4.84 11.76 12.92
N SER A 246 -4.36 11.46 11.71
CA SER A 246 -4.43 10.13 11.10
C SER A 246 -3.85 9.05 12.02
N PHE A 247 -2.69 9.33 12.62
CA PHE A 247 -2.06 8.43 13.59
C PHE A 247 -2.89 8.27 14.88
N LEU A 248 -3.24 9.38 15.53
CA LEU A 248 -3.89 9.40 16.85
C LEU A 248 -5.36 8.95 16.83
N LEU A 249 -6.06 9.11 15.72
CA LEU A 249 -7.49 8.80 15.61
C LEU A 249 -7.77 7.48 14.88
N SER A 250 -6.73 6.71 14.55
CA SER A 250 -6.89 5.39 13.93
C SER A 250 -6.89 4.29 14.96
N ALA A 251 -7.96 3.48 14.99
CA ALA A 251 -8.04 2.30 15.84
C ALA A 251 -6.91 1.30 15.57
N SER A 252 -6.48 1.11 14.32
CA SER A 252 -5.34 0.24 13.99
C SER A 252 -4.05 0.66 14.69
N THR A 253 -3.83 1.97 14.92
CA THR A 253 -2.66 2.44 15.68
C THR A 253 -2.65 1.86 17.08
N TYR A 254 -3.81 1.87 17.73
CA TYR A 254 -3.96 1.32 19.07
C TYR A 254 -3.91 -0.20 19.05
N SER A 255 -4.45 -0.88 18.04
CA SER A 255 -4.27 -2.33 17.86
C SER A 255 -2.78 -2.72 17.83
N TYR A 256 -1.97 -2.03 17.03
CA TYR A 256 -0.52 -2.27 16.98
C TYR A 256 0.16 -1.94 18.32
N ILE A 257 -0.19 -0.84 18.99
CA ILE A 257 0.41 -0.51 20.29
C ILE A 257 0.04 -1.57 21.33
N LEU A 258 -1.23 -2.00 21.36
CA LEU A 258 -1.72 -2.97 22.33
C LEU A 258 -1.05 -4.34 22.15
N SER A 259 -0.74 -4.75 20.90
CA SER A 259 -0.01 -6.00 20.65
C SER A 259 1.41 -5.99 21.23
N PHE A 260 2.05 -4.82 21.40
CA PHE A 260 3.35 -4.74 22.09
C PHE A 260 3.24 -4.69 23.63
N THR A 261 2.09 -4.28 24.17
CA THR A 261 1.92 -4.01 25.62
C THR A 261 1.32 -5.15 26.44
N HIS A 262 0.56 -6.06 25.81
CA HIS A 262 0.06 -7.27 26.46
C HIS A 262 1.17 -8.32 26.55
N GLY A 263 2.16 -8.02 27.39
CA GLY A 263 3.43 -8.73 27.56
C GLY A 263 3.38 -10.01 28.39
N ASP A 264 2.31 -10.81 28.27
CA ASP A 264 2.26 -12.20 28.79
C ASP A 264 2.33 -13.22 27.65
N LEU A 265 3.15 -12.94 26.63
CA LEU A 265 3.18 -13.62 25.32
C LEU A 265 3.53 -15.13 25.41
N PRO A 266 2.59 -16.06 25.13
CA PRO A 266 2.86 -17.01 24.07
C PRO A 266 3.00 -16.25 22.74
N ILE A 267 3.70 -16.90 21.84
CA ILE A 267 4.21 -16.44 20.54
C ILE A 267 3.04 -16.21 19.55
N GLU A 268 2.16 -15.26 19.83
CA GLU A 268 1.17 -14.80 18.85
C GLU A 268 1.49 -13.34 18.52
N GLN A 269 2.34 -13.16 17.51
CA GLN A 269 2.77 -11.87 16.99
C GLN A 269 1.67 -11.17 16.14
N HIS A 270 0.44 -11.68 16.18
CA HIS A 270 -0.70 -11.19 15.41
C HIS A 270 -1.37 -9.97 16.06
N VAL A 271 -1.85 -9.06 15.20
CA VAL A 271 -2.46 -7.82 15.64
C VAL A 271 -3.98 -7.99 15.67
N THR A 272 -4.57 -7.88 16.85
CA THR A 272 -6.02 -8.02 17.02
C THR A 272 -6.74 -6.71 16.69
N PRO A 273 -7.80 -6.74 15.85
CA PRO A 273 -8.58 -5.54 15.55
C PRO A 273 -9.41 -5.09 16.75
N LEU A 274 -9.57 -3.77 16.88
CA LEU A 274 -10.53 -3.19 17.83
C LEU A 274 -11.94 -3.22 17.21
N GLU A 275 -12.79 -4.11 17.72
CA GLU A 275 -14.17 -4.29 17.28
C GLU A 275 -15.14 -4.32 18.47
N PHE A 276 -16.32 -3.71 18.30
CA PHE A 276 -17.38 -3.68 19.31
C PHE A 276 -18.69 -4.21 18.69
N TYR A 277 -19.15 -5.38 19.14
CA TYR A 277 -20.37 -6.02 18.61
C TYR A 277 -20.37 -6.18 17.07
N GLY A 278 -19.21 -6.53 16.51
CA GLY A 278 -19.01 -6.67 15.06
C GLY A 278 -18.81 -5.34 14.31
N ILE A 279 -18.85 -4.19 14.99
CA ILE A 279 -18.54 -2.88 14.40
C ILE A 279 -17.05 -2.62 14.54
N ARG A 280 -16.38 -2.39 13.40
CA ARG A 280 -14.98 -1.97 13.34
C ARG A 280 -14.83 -0.57 13.95
N ALA A 281 -13.95 -0.44 14.95
CA ALA A 281 -13.54 0.87 15.43
C ALA A 281 -12.93 1.69 14.27
N PRO A 282 -13.20 3.00 14.18
CA PRO A 282 -12.88 3.75 12.99
C PRO A 282 -11.37 3.94 12.80
N ASP A 283 -10.94 3.91 11.55
CA ASP A 283 -9.61 4.36 11.13
C ASP A 283 -9.69 5.67 10.37
N LEU A 284 -8.73 6.55 10.63
CA LEU A 284 -8.58 7.81 9.92
C LEU A 284 -7.39 7.72 8.97
N GLU A 285 -7.64 7.92 7.69
CA GLU A 285 -6.62 8.12 6.67
C GLU A 285 -6.62 9.56 6.21
N VAL A 286 -5.45 10.01 5.77
CA VAL A 286 -5.27 11.35 5.22
C VAL A 286 -4.60 11.23 3.87
N TYR A 287 -5.06 12.04 2.93
CA TYR A 287 -4.48 12.17 1.61
C TYR A 287 -4.42 13.64 1.21
N PHE A 288 -3.52 13.96 0.29
CA PHE A 288 -3.37 15.28 -0.27
C PHE A 288 -3.86 15.28 -1.71
N LEU A 289 -4.92 16.04 -1.97
CA LEU A 289 -5.60 16.11 -3.25
C LEU A 289 -5.51 17.54 -3.80
N THR A 290 -5.81 17.70 -5.08
CA THR A 290 -5.82 19.02 -5.76
C THR A 290 -6.72 20.03 -5.03
N GLN A 291 -7.81 19.56 -4.44
CA GLN A 291 -8.77 20.39 -3.69
C GLN A 291 -8.35 20.72 -2.25
N GLY A 292 -7.32 20.05 -1.71
CA GLY A 292 -6.85 20.20 -0.35
C GLY A 292 -6.59 18.88 0.39
N THR A 293 -6.51 18.96 1.72
CA THR A 293 -6.34 17.78 2.57
C THR A 293 -7.64 17.00 2.65
N SER A 294 -7.60 15.72 2.25
CA SER A 294 -8.71 14.79 2.36
C SER A 294 -8.56 13.93 3.61
N TYR A 295 -9.68 13.69 4.29
CA TYR A 295 -9.80 12.82 5.44
C TYR A 295 -10.75 11.68 5.10
N ARG A 296 -10.28 10.44 5.18
CA ARG A 296 -11.08 9.24 4.94
C ARG A 296 -11.24 8.47 6.24
N ILE A 297 -12.46 8.40 6.73
CA ILE A 297 -12.84 7.61 7.90
C ILE A 297 -13.34 6.26 7.41
N LYS A 298 -12.65 5.17 7.76
CA LYS A 298 -13.02 3.80 7.44
C LYS A 298 -13.60 3.11 8.67
N SER A 299 -14.68 2.37 8.48
CA SER A 299 -15.27 1.46 9.46
C SER A 299 -15.94 0.31 8.70
N GLY A 300 -16.79 -0.46 9.37
CA GLY A 300 -17.54 -1.53 8.75
C GLY A 300 -18.25 -2.40 9.79
N TYR A 301 -19.12 -3.26 9.29
CA TYR A 301 -19.84 -4.21 10.12
C TYR A 301 -19.54 -5.64 9.67
N ARG A 302 -19.10 -6.48 10.60
CA ARG A 302 -18.91 -7.92 10.41
C ARG A 302 -20.15 -8.64 10.90
N ALA A 303 -20.97 -9.10 9.96
CA ALA A 303 -22.18 -9.87 10.27
C ALA A 303 -21.84 -11.32 10.65
N SER A 304 -20.79 -11.90 10.07
CA SER A 304 -20.26 -13.21 10.43
C SER A 304 -18.77 -13.31 10.06
N HIS A 305 -18.10 -14.42 10.40
CA HIS A 305 -16.74 -14.70 9.95
C HIS A 305 -16.59 -14.67 8.42
N SER A 306 -17.68 -14.95 7.69
CA SER A 306 -17.66 -14.99 6.23
C SER A 306 -18.32 -13.80 5.56
N LEU A 307 -18.95 -12.86 6.28
CA LEU A 307 -19.68 -11.73 5.67
C LEU A 307 -19.38 -10.42 6.39
N SER A 308 -18.87 -9.45 5.65
CA SER A 308 -18.61 -8.10 6.16
C SER A 308 -19.05 -7.00 5.19
N PHE A 309 -19.29 -5.82 5.76
CA PHE A 309 -19.80 -4.64 5.09
C PHE A 309 -18.88 -3.45 5.41
N PRO A 310 -17.77 -3.27 4.66
CA PRO A 310 -16.92 -2.10 4.83
C PRO A 310 -17.65 -0.83 4.40
N VAL A 311 -17.42 0.25 5.15
CA VAL A 311 -17.95 1.58 4.86
C VAL A 311 -16.85 2.61 5.06
N SER A 312 -16.77 3.60 4.17
CA SER A 312 -15.91 4.76 4.43
C SER A 312 -16.54 6.06 3.96
N VAL A 313 -16.22 7.13 4.67
CA VAL A 313 -16.57 8.51 4.28
C VAL A 313 -15.27 9.25 4.05
N GLU A 314 -15.10 9.82 2.87
CA GLU A 314 -13.96 10.65 2.53
C GLU A 314 -14.41 12.07 2.23
N PHE A 315 -13.77 13.07 2.86
CA PHE A 315 -14.16 14.47 2.69
C PHE A 315 -12.98 15.43 2.74
N VAL A 316 -13.15 16.56 2.06
CA VAL A 316 -12.22 17.70 2.09
C VAL A 316 -12.90 18.85 2.84
N PRO A 317 -12.49 19.18 4.07
CA PRO A 317 -13.19 20.15 4.91
C PRO A 317 -12.91 21.61 4.54
N SER A 318 -11.75 21.88 3.94
CA SER A 318 -11.25 23.21 3.58
C SER A 318 -10.74 23.22 2.14
N GLY A 319 -10.96 24.33 1.41
CA GLY A 319 -10.73 24.40 -0.04
C GLY A 319 -12.00 24.07 -0.82
N HIS A 320 -11.88 23.32 -1.91
CA HIS A 320 -13.03 22.85 -2.70
C HIS A 320 -13.70 21.66 -2.02
N LYS A 321 -14.65 21.97 -1.13
CA LYS A 321 -15.38 20.99 -0.32
C LYS A 321 -16.05 19.94 -1.19
N GLY A 322 -15.99 18.69 -0.73
CA GLY A 322 -16.71 17.58 -1.34
C GLY A 322 -16.61 16.34 -0.46
N CYS A 323 -17.46 15.36 -0.76
CA CYS A 323 -17.58 14.13 0.01
C CYS A 323 -17.73 12.94 -0.95
N GLU A 324 -17.12 11.82 -0.61
CA GLU A 324 -17.31 10.53 -1.25
C GLU A 324 -17.64 9.48 -0.19
N LEU A 325 -18.59 8.62 -0.52
CA LEU A 325 -19.00 7.51 0.31
C LEU A 325 -18.58 6.22 -0.38
N THR A 326 -17.99 5.30 0.38
CA THR A 326 -17.70 3.94 -0.05
C THR A 326 -18.56 2.98 0.75
N PHE A 327 -19.21 2.06 0.06
CA PHE A 327 -19.91 0.93 0.66
C PHE A 327 -19.44 -0.34 -0.03
N GLY A 328 -19.21 -1.40 0.73
CA GLY A 328 -18.86 -2.69 0.15
C GLY A 328 -19.56 -3.85 0.81
N VAL A 329 -19.42 -5.00 0.15
CA VAL A 329 -19.89 -6.31 0.62
C VAL A 329 -18.79 -7.31 0.32
N HIS A 330 -18.25 -7.94 1.35
CA HIS A 330 -17.24 -8.99 1.22
C HIS A 330 -17.82 -10.29 1.76
N LYS A 331 -17.75 -11.36 0.95
CA LYS A 331 -18.32 -12.66 1.25
C LYS A 331 -17.31 -13.78 0.97
N HIS A 332 -17.08 -14.62 1.96
CA HIS A 332 -16.40 -15.91 1.80
C HIS A 332 -17.45 -17.03 1.66
N PHE A 333 -17.25 -17.87 0.65
CA PHE A 333 -18.10 -19.00 0.31
C PHE A 333 -17.36 -20.30 0.63
N GLU A 334 -17.45 -20.75 1.88
CA GLU A 334 -16.85 -22.01 2.35
C GLU A 334 -17.22 -23.21 1.47
N THR A 335 -18.46 -23.24 0.96
CA THR A 335 -18.98 -24.32 0.09
C THR A 335 -18.44 -24.28 -1.35
N LEU A 336 -17.79 -23.19 -1.76
CA LEU A 336 -17.24 -22.99 -3.11
C LEU A 336 -15.70 -22.93 -3.04
N ALA A 337 -15.09 -23.95 -2.43
CA ALA A 337 -13.64 -24.01 -2.21
C ALA A 337 -13.11 -22.73 -1.54
N ASP A 338 -13.83 -22.23 -0.52
CA ASP A 338 -13.48 -21.01 0.22
C ASP A 338 -13.24 -19.77 -0.65
N LEU A 339 -14.03 -19.64 -1.73
CA LEU A 339 -14.01 -18.48 -2.62
C LEU A 339 -14.35 -17.20 -1.85
N GLY A 340 -13.43 -16.24 -1.85
CA GLY A 340 -13.66 -14.87 -1.38
C GLY A 340 -14.07 -13.95 -2.53
N VAL A 341 -15.15 -13.19 -2.34
CA VAL A 341 -15.58 -12.15 -3.28
C VAL A 341 -15.83 -10.86 -2.52
N GLY A 342 -15.21 -9.77 -2.96
CA GLY A 342 -15.40 -8.43 -2.42
C GLY A 342 -15.81 -7.45 -3.51
N VAL A 343 -16.80 -6.63 -3.24
CA VAL A 343 -17.16 -5.48 -4.08
C VAL A 343 -17.22 -4.23 -3.22
N ASN A 344 -16.59 -3.16 -3.66
CA ASN A 344 -16.78 -1.83 -3.08
C ASN A 344 -17.25 -0.85 -4.17
N VAL A 345 -18.21 0.01 -3.81
CA VAL A 345 -18.74 1.06 -4.68
C VAL A 345 -18.51 2.40 -4.01
N MET A 346 -17.98 3.34 -4.78
CA MET A 346 -17.64 4.69 -4.36
C MET A 346 -18.54 5.68 -5.09
N VAL A 347 -19.29 6.48 -4.32
CA VAL A 347 -20.25 7.47 -4.83
C VAL A 347 -19.96 8.86 -4.28
N GLY A 348 -20.14 9.89 -5.11
CA GLY A 348 -19.92 11.29 -4.72
C GLY A 348 -19.56 12.15 -5.93
N ARG A 349 -18.28 12.46 -6.11
CA ARG A 349 -17.79 13.20 -7.29
C ARG A 349 -17.72 12.35 -8.56
N GLY A 350 -17.87 11.04 -8.43
CA GLY A 350 -17.93 10.07 -9.51
C GLY A 350 -18.58 8.78 -9.07
N LEU A 351 -18.63 7.81 -9.99
CA LEU A 351 -18.99 6.42 -9.71
C LEU A 351 -17.80 5.53 -10.04
N ASP A 352 -17.11 5.16 -8.98
CA ASP A 352 -15.97 4.26 -8.99
C ASP A 352 -16.34 2.97 -8.28
N TRP A 353 -15.63 1.90 -8.59
CA TRP A 353 -15.85 0.62 -7.95
C TRP A 353 -14.62 -0.26 -8.06
N ASP A 354 -14.52 -1.22 -7.17
CA ASP A 354 -13.58 -2.31 -7.27
C ASP A 354 -14.26 -3.65 -6.98
N LEU A 355 -13.81 -4.67 -7.70
CA LEU A 355 -14.19 -6.06 -7.54
C LEU A 355 -12.91 -6.85 -7.27
N HIS A 356 -12.93 -7.68 -6.24
CA HIS A 356 -11.85 -8.59 -5.89
C HIS A 356 -12.42 -9.99 -5.72
N VAL A 357 -11.67 -10.98 -6.22
CA VAL A 357 -11.98 -12.39 -6.13
C VAL A 357 -10.71 -13.13 -5.73
N HIS A 358 -10.78 -13.89 -4.64
CA HIS A 358 -9.71 -14.77 -4.16
C HIS A 358 -10.21 -16.20 -4.13
N MET A 359 -9.46 -17.12 -4.73
CA MET A 359 -9.81 -18.53 -4.79
C MET A 359 -8.61 -19.36 -4.35
N PRO A 360 -8.65 -19.98 -3.17
CA PRO A 360 -7.64 -20.96 -2.80
C PRO A 360 -7.79 -22.21 -3.68
N LEU A 361 -6.65 -22.73 -4.13
CA LEU A 361 -6.53 -23.93 -4.95
C LEU A 361 -5.90 -25.04 -4.09
N GLY A 362 -6.75 -25.68 -3.28
CA GLY A 362 -6.30 -26.59 -2.23
C GLY A 362 -5.56 -25.85 -1.11
N ASP A 363 -4.70 -26.56 -0.39
CA ASP A 363 -4.04 -26.02 0.80
C ASP A 363 -2.84 -25.13 0.49
N LEU A 364 -2.24 -25.29 -0.70
CA LEU A 364 -0.93 -24.74 -1.02
C LEU A 364 -0.94 -23.64 -2.07
N MET A 365 -1.99 -23.47 -2.85
CA MET A 365 -2.01 -22.52 -3.96
C MET A 365 -3.20 -21.58 -3.85
N PHE A 366 -3.11 -20.44 -4.53
CA PHE A 366 -4.24 -19.53 -4.69
C PHE A 366 -4.19 -18.83 -6.05
N VAL A 367 -5.36 -18.35 -6.47
CA VAL A 367 -5.53 -17.43 -7.59
C VAL A 367 -6.37 -16.26 -7.10
N GLU A 368 -5.93 -15.04 -7.41
CA GLU A 368 -6.66 -13.83 -7.11
C GLU A 368 -6.75 -12.94 -8.36
N GLY A 369 -7.93 -12.36 -8.57
CA GLY A 369 -8.18 -11.37 -9.59
C GLY A 369 -8.90 -10.16 -9.02
N SER A 370 -8.55 -8.97 -9.49
CA SER A 370 -9.28 -7.76 -9.16
C SER A 370 -9.32 -6.76 -10.32
N VAL A 371 -10.40 -5.97 -10.32
CA VAL A 371 -10.67 -4.93 -11.32
C VAL A 371 -11.09 -3.68 -10.58
N GLU A 372 -10.45 -2.55 -10.90
CA GLU A 372 -10.74 -1.25 -10.32
C GLU A 372 -11.14 -0.28 -11.44
N LYS A 373 -12.29 0.38 -11.31
CA LYS A 373 -12.67 1.53 -12.13
C LYS A 373 -12.46 2.82 -11.33
N MET A 374 -11.68 3.73 -11.90
CA MET A 374 -11.28 4.98 -11.27
C MET A 374 -11.60 6.18 -12.16
N GLY A 375 -12.25 7.22 -11.63
CA GLY A 375 -12.53 8.47 -12.34
C GLY A 375 -11.59 9.60 -11.93
N LEU A 376 -11.08 10.38 -12.88
CA LEU A 376 -10.13 11.48 -12.60
C LEU A 376 -10.67 12.52 -11.60
N LYS A 377 -11.99 12.71 -11.58
CA LYS A 377 -12.68 13.66 -10.70
C LYS A 377 -12.95 13.13 -9.29
N SER A 378 -12.82 11.82 -9.07
CA SER A 378 -13.02 11.23 -7.75
C SER A 378 -11.76 11.33 -6.90
N TYR A 379 -11.92 11.33 -5.57
CA TYR A 379 -10.77 11.34 -4.67
C TYR A 379 -9.96 10.05 -4.81
N TYR A 380 -10.66 8.92 -4.92
CA TYR A 380 -10.05 7.61 -5.18
C TYR A 380 -9.22 7.61 -6.48
N GLY A 381 -9.76 8.16 -7.57
CA GLY A 381 -9.09 8.22 -8.85
C GLY A 381 -7.91 9.19 -8.86
N GLN A 382 -7.97 10.33 -8.17
CA GLN A 382 -6.83 11.24 -7.98
C GLN A 382 -5.66 10.60 -7.22
N ARG A 383 -5.88 9.53 -6.45
CA ARG A 383 -4.81 8.75 -5.81
C ARG A 383 -4.30 7.59 -6.65
N ASN A 384 -5.17 6.93 -7.42
CA ASN A 384 -4.88 5.57 -7.89
C ASN A 384 -4.80 5.36 -9.41
N ILE A 385 -5.26 6.29 -10.25
CA ILE A 385 -5.28 6.09 -11.71
C ILE A 385 -3.88 5.76 -12.28
N PRO A 386 -3.68 4.61 -12.94
CA PRO A 386 -2.39 4.27 -13.57
C PRO A 386 -2.22 4.87 -14.97
N THR A 387 -3.31 5.17 -15.68
CA THR A 387 -3.29 5.68 -17.07
C THR A 387 -4.54 6.48 -17.43
N LEU A 388 -4.40 7.60 -18.16
CA LEU A 388 -5.50 8.44 -18.67
C LEU A 388 -5.54 8.52 -20.21
N LYS A 389 -4.81 7.64 -20.91
CA LYS A 389 -4.48 7.79 -22.35
C LYS A 389 -5.67 8.12 -23.27
N HIS A 390 -6.87 7.61 -23.00
CA HIS A 390 -8.04 7.73 -23.89
C HIS A 390 -9.36 7.99 -23.15
N SER A 391 -9.34 8.39 -21.88
CA SER A 391 -10.56 8.52 -21.08
C SER A 391 -10.34 9.30 -19.78
N HIS A 392 -11.43 9.90 -19.26
CA HIS A 392 -11.50 10.43 -17.90
C HIS A 392 -11.56 9.34 -16.82
N HIS A 393 -11.68 8.08 -17.25
CA HIS A 393 -11.65 6.90 -16.41
C HIS A 393 -10.46 6.01 -16.73
N SER A 394 -9.95 5.35 -15.70
CA SER A 394 -8.95 4.31 -15.82
C SER A 394 -9.51 3.00 -15.29
N TYR A 395 -9.13 1.90 -15.94
CA TYR A 395 -9.37 0.55 -15.46
C TYR A 395 -8.04 -0.06 -15.12
N ALA A 396 -7.92 -0.57 -13.90
CA ALA A 396 -6.77 -1.36 -13.51
C ALA A 396 -7.19 -2.80 -13.23
N PHE A 397 -6.27 -3.71 -13.53
CA PHE A 397 -6.48 -5.14 -13.38
C PHE A 397 -5.29 -5.71 -12.64
N LEU A 398 -5.56 -6.55 -11.66
CA LEU A 398 -4.58 -7.41 -11.03
C LEU A 398 -5.04 -8.84 -11.24
N LEU A 399 -4.10 -9.68 -11.68
CA LEU A 399 -4.23 -11.13 -11.65
C LEU A 399 -2.95 -11.64 -11.00
N ARG A 400 -3.08 -12.43 -9.96
CA ARG A 400 -1.96 -13.09 -9.29
C ARG A 400 -2.28 -14.53 -8.97
N ALA A 401 -1.25 -15.36 -9.02
CA ALA A 401 -1.28 -16.72 -8.52
C ALA A 401 -0.01 -16.98 -7.72
N GLY A 402 -0.13 -17.80 -6.68
CA GLY A 402 0.96 -18.01 -5.76
C GLY A 402 0.75 -19.20 -4.84
N PHE A 403 1.63 -19.27 -3.84
CA PHE A 403 1.61 -20.29 -2.82
C PHE A 403 1.09 -19.74 -1.49
N ARG A 404 0.41 -20.61 -0.75
CA ARG A 404 0.04 -20.47 0.65
C ARG A 404 1.01 -21.30 1.49
N TYR A 405 1.44 -20.80 2.64
CA TYR A 405 2.37 -21.50 3.53
C TYR A 405 2.18 -21.13 4.99
#